data_AF-A0A925Q5J2-F1
#
_entry.id   AF-A0A925Q5J2-F1
#
_cell.length_a   1.000
_cell.length_b   1.000
_cell.length_c   1.000
_cell.angle_alpha   90.00
_cell.angle_beta   90.00
_cell.angle_gamma   90.00
#
_symmetry.space_group_name_H-M   'P 1'
#
loop_
_entity.id
_entity.type
_entity.pdbx_description
1 polymer ?
#
loop_
_entity_poly.entity_id
_entity_poly.type
_entity_poly.pdbx_seq_one_letter_code
_entity_poly.pdbx_strand_id
1 'polypeptide(L)'
;MRSTGFWLYVVAGFGGAVLMMTTSSANESRDIARPFVIAHRGASGYVPEHTLPGYFIAIQQGAEYVEPDLVLSRDGALLARHENEIGGTTDVGSRPEFAARKATKNIDGEEVTGWFTEDFTLSELKTLRARERLPELRRANTRYDGAFEIPTFDEVLDLVAAADAQRAASARAA
;
A
#
# COMPACT_ATOMS: atom_id res chain seq x y z
N MET A 1 -9.95 4.08 30.36
CA MET A 1 -10.41 5.46 30.66
C MET A 1 -9.21 6.27 31.13
N ARG A 2 -8.79 7.25 30.33
CA ARG A 2 -7.74 8.21 30.68
C ARG A 2 -8.41 9.36 31.46
N SER A 3 -8.02 9.60 32.70
CA SER A 3 -8.38 10.84 33.41
C SER A 3 -7.19 11.80 33.37
N THR A 4 -7.19 12.69 32.40
CA THR A 4 -6.38 13.91 32.37
C THR A 4 -6.91 14.88 33.43
N GLY A 5 -6.06 15.29 34.37
CA GLY A 5 -6.43 16.07 35.55
C GLY A 5 -6.54 17.58 35.35
N PHE A 6 -6.69 18.30 36.46
CA PHE A 6 -6.29 19.70 36.62
C PHE A 6 -6.08 19.99 38.11
N TRP A 7 -4.90 20.49 38.48
CA TRP A 7 -4.68 21.11 39.80
C TRP A 7 -3.93 22.43 39.61
N LEU A 8 -4.54 23.49 40.11
CA LEU A 8 -4.01 24.84 40.26
C LEU A 8 -3.54 24.99 41.71
N TYR A 9 -2.34 25.52 42.01
CA TYR A 9 -2.16 26.25 43.28
C TYR A 9 -1.05 27.32 43.22
N VAL A 10 -1.36 28.40 43.95
CA VAL A 10 -0.66 29.68 44.08
C VAL A 10 0.00 29.76 45.47
N VAL A 11 1.30 30.15 45.48
CA VAL A 11 2.09 31.01 46.40
C VAL A 11 2.17 30.74 47.93
N ALA A 12 3.41 30.82 48.46
CA ALA A 12 3.88 31.55 49.66
C ALA A 12 4.84 30.72 50.55
N GLY A 13 5.98 31.31 50.95
CA GLY A 13 7.00 30.65 51.77
C GLY A 13 6.76 30.70 53.28
N PHE A 14 7.40 29.79 54.02
CA PHE A 14 8.19 29.98 55.26
C PHE A 14 8.54 28.61 55.88
N GLY A 15 9.82 28.42 56.24
CA GLY A 15 10.33 27.63 57.37
C GLY A 15 9.96 26.14 57.56
N GLY A 16 10.96 25.26 57.48
CA GLY A 16 11.07 24.05 58.31
C GLY A 16 10.84 22.69 57.63
N ALA A 17 11.75 21.76 57.92
CA ALA A 17 11.81 20.33 57.55
C ALA A 17 12.12 20.00 56.07
N VAL A 18 13.35 19.51 55.82
CA VAL A 18 13.72 18.83 54.56
C VAL A 18 13.25 17.39 54.66
N LEU A 19 12.05 17.12 54.14
CA LEU A 19 11.59 15.77 53.83
C LEU A 19 12.28 15.33 52.53
N MET A 20 13.22 14.39 52.60
CA MET A 20 13.69 13.70 51.40
C MET A 20 12.56 12.84 50.86
N MET A 21 11.80 13.38 49.91
CA MET A 21 10.99 12.57 49.00
C MET A 21 11.96 11.82 48.10
N THR A 22 12.10 10.51 48.32
CA THR A 22 12.62 9.63 47.29
C THR A 22 11.65 9.71 46.12
N THR A 23 12.04 10.44 45.07
CA THR A 23 11.38 10.28 43.78
C THR A 23 11.64 8.85 43.37
N SER A 24 10.67 7.97 43.57
CA SER A 24 10.59 6.76 42.78
C SER A 24 10.53 7.26 41.35
N SER A 25 11.65 7.19 40.62
CA SER A 25 11.64 7.36 39.18
C SER A 25 10.64 6.33 38.69
N ALA A 26 9.42 6.81 38.37
CA ALA A 26 8.51 6.04 37.56
C ALA A 26 9.36 5.65 36.37
N ASN A 27 9.61 4.36 36.24
CA ASN A 27 10.16 3.78 35.05
C ASN A 27 9.10 4.06 33.99
N GLU A 28 9.15 5.24 33.37
CA GLU A 28 8.56 5.44 32.06
C GLU A 28 9.30 4.49 31.16
N SER A 29 8.83 3.23 31.14
CA SER A 29 8.98 2.39 29.99
C SER A 29 8.49 3.26 28.84
N ARG A 30 9.42 3.82 28.06
CA ARG A 30 9.09 4.40 26.77
C ARG A 30 8.31 3.31 26.08
N ASP A 31 7.01 3.49 25.98
CA ASP A 31 6.14 2.63 25.23
C ASP A 31 6.57 2.87 23.78
N ILE A 32 7.58 2.11 23.35
CA ILE A 32 8.09 2.22 22.00
C ILE A 32 6.95 1.68 21.15
N ALA A 33 6.21 2.61 20.54
CA ALA A 33 5.10 2.28 19.67
C ALA A 33 5.56 1.17 18.73
N ARG A 34 4.84 0.04 18.77
CA ARG A 34 5.17 -1.12 17.93
C ARG A 34 5.27 -0.66 16.47
N PRO A 35 6.21 -1.18 15.68
CA PRO A 35 6.30 -0.82 14.27
C PRO A 35 5.00 -1.18 13.54
N PHE A 36 4.64 -0.36 12.56
CA PHE A 36 3.59 -0.67 11.59
C PHE A 36 4.14 -1.54 10.48
N VAL A 37 3.30 -2.42 9.94
CA VAL A 37 3.57 -3.21 8.75
C VAL A 37 2.83 -2.59 7.57
N ILE A 38 3.59 -2.09 6.60
CA ILE A 38 3.09 -1.54 5.35
C ILE A 38 3.42 -2.54 4.24
N ALA A 39 2.39 -3.10 3.60
CA ALA A 39 2.56 -4.07 2.53
C ALA A 39 2.87 -3.36 1.21
N HIS A 40 4.18 -3.22 0.93
CA HIS A 40 4.71 -2.63 -0.30
C HIS A 40 4.21 -3.39 -1.54
N ARG A 41 3.34 -2.73 -2.30
CA ARG A 41 2.63 -3.28 -3.47
C ARG A 41 1.78 -4.51 -3.18
N GLY A 42 1.29 -4.62 -1.94
CA GLY A 42 0.60 -5.80 -1.42
C GLY A 42 1.55 -6.92 -1.02
N ALA A 43 1.08 -8.17 -1.05
CA ALA A 43 1.87 -9.37 -0.77
C ALA A 43 2.73 -9.76 -1.98
N SER A 44 3.54 -8.81 -2.47
CA SER A 44 4.30 -8.88 -3.72
C SER A 44 5.32 -10.03 -3.76
N GLY A 45 5.73 -10.56 -2.60
CA GLY A 45 6.53 -11.79 -2.52
C GLY A 45 5.78 -13.09 -2.85
N TYR A 46 4.45 -13.07 -2.95
CA TYR A 46 3.61 -14.26 -3.09
C TYR A 46 2.82 -14.33 -4.41
N VAL A 47 2.49 -13.16 -4.97
CA VAL A 47 1.76 -12.97 -6.24
C VAL A 47 2.29 -11.71 -6.94
N PRO A 48 2.04 -11.53 -8.25
CA PRO A 48 2.38 -10.30 -8.95
C PRO A 48 1.91 -9.06 -8.20
N GLU A 49 2.80 -8.07 -8.12
CA GLU A 49 2.58 -6.81 -7.41
C GLU A 49 1.40 -6.00 -7.96
N HIS A 50 0.79 -5.17 -7.11
CA HIS A 50 -0.38 -4.36 -7.44
C HIS A 50 -1.53 -5.15 -8.07
N THR A 51 -1.91 -6.25 -7.43
CA THR A 51 -3.10 -7.02 -7.78
C THR A 51 -4.05 -7.06 -6.59
N LEU A 52 -5.36 -7.10 -6.82
CA LEU A 52 -6.34 -7.23 -5.73
C LEU A 52 -6.07 -8.46 -4.84
N PRO A 53 -5.71 -9.64 -5.37
CA PRO A 53 -5.26 -10.76 -4.55
C PRO A 53 -4.02 -10.47 -3.71
N GLY A 54 -3.04 -9.74 -4.24
CA GLY A 54 -1.85 -9.34 -3.48
C GLY A 54 -2.20 -8.45 -2.29
N TYR A 55 -3.07 -7.47 -2.49
CA TYR A 55 -3.57 -6.62 -1.40
C TYR A 55 -4.39 -7.42 -0.38
N PHE A 56 -5.28 -8.29 -0.85
CA PHE A 56 -6.09 -9.14 0.01
C PHE A 56 -5.23 -10.05 0.90
N ILE A 57 -4.24 -10.74 0.32
CA ILE A 57 -3.31 -11.60 1.07
C ILE A 57 -2.58 -10.80 2.14
N ALA A 58 -2.08 -9.61 1.81
CA ALA A 58 -1.39 -8.75 2.78
C ALA A 58 -2.29 -8.36 3.96
N ILE A 59 -3.54 -7.99 3.69
CA ILE A 59 -4.54 -7.67 4.71
C ILE A 59 -4.81 -8.88 5.61
N GLN A 60 -4.95 -10.08 5.03
CA GLN A 60 -5.17 -11.33 5.77
C GLN A 60 -3.94 -11.75 6.60
N GLN A 61 -2.73 -11.43 6.14
CA GLN A 61 -1.49 -11.64 6.88
C GLN A 61 -1.27 -10.64 8.03
N GLY A 62 -2.16 -9.65 8.18
CA GLY A 62 -2.14 -8.70 9.29
C GLY A 62 -1.42 -7.40 9.00
N ALA A 63 -1.17 -7.05 7.73
CA ALA A 63 -0.68 -5.72 7.41
C ALA A 63 -1.68 -4.64 7.87
N GLU A 64 -1.16 -3.57 8.49
CA GLU A 64 -1.96 -2.40 8.86
C GLU A 64 -2.25 -1.51 7.67
N TYR A 65 -1.32 -1.44 6.72
CA TYR A 65 -1.46 -0.63 5.52
C TYR A 65 -1.11 -1.46 4.29
N VAL A 66 -1.78 -1.16 3.18
CA VAL A 66 -1.35 -1.57 1.84
C VAL A 66 -0.85 -0.35 1.10
N GLU A 67 0.18 -0.51 0.30
CA GLU A 67 0.79 0.60 -0.43
C GLU A 67 0.52 0.44 -1.94
N PRO A 68 -0.21 1.40 -2.55
CA PRO A 68 -0.34 1.50 -3.98
C PRO A 68 0.61 2.56 -4.56
N ASP A 69 1.15 2.25 -5.73
CA ASP A 69 1.72 3.21 -6.66
C ASP A 69 0.65 3.54 -7.70
N LEU A 70 0.55 4.80 -8.11
CA LEU A 70 -0.54 5.28 -8.96
C LEU A 70 -0.03 5.86 -10.28
N VAL A 71 -0.62 5.38 -11.37
CA VAL A 71 -0.43 5.92 -12.73
C VAL A 71 -1.78 6.26 -13.36
N LEU A 72 -1.77 7.12 -14.40
CA LEU A 72 -2.98 7.57 -15.09
C LEU A 72 -3.22 6.78 -16.39
N SER A 73 -4.50 6.53 -16.71
CA SER A 73 -4.96 6.22 -18.06
C SER A 73 -5.15 7.49 -18.89
N ARG A 74 -5.31 7.32 -20.21
CA ARG A 74 -5.64 8.39 -21.16
C ARG A 74 -6.93 9.13 -20.81
N ASP A 75 -7.91 8.42 -20.28
CA ASP A 75 -9.22 8.94 -19.86
C ASP A 75 -9.27 9.34 -18.36
N GLY A 76 -8.12 9.43 -17.70
CA GLY A 76 -7.98 10.05 -16.37
C GLY A 76 -8.25 9.15 -15.17
N ALA A 77 -8.35 7.84 -15.37
CA ALA A 77 -8.48 6.88 -14.27
C ALA A 77 -7.12 6.61 -13.61
N LEU A 78 -7.13 6.44 -12.28
CA LEU A 78 -5.95 6.05 -11.51
C LEU A 78 -5.87 4.52 -11.41
N LEU A 79 -4.72 3.96 -11.79
CA LEU A 79 -4.43 2.52 -11.72
C LEU A 79 -3.34 2.23 -10.69
N ALA A 80 -3.48 1.11 -9.99
CA ALA A 80 -2.43 0.61 -9.10
C ALA A 80 -1.33 -0.07 -9.94
N ARG A 81 -0.24 0.64 -10.21
CA ARG A 81 0.95 0.18 -10.96
C ARG A 81 2.16 1.03 -10.59
N HIS A 82 3.34 0.42 -10.54
CA HIS A 82 4.57 1.12 -10.17
C HIS A 82 5.18 1.96 -11.31
N GLU A 83 5.15 1.44 -12.54
CA GLU A 83 5.57 2.18 -13.73
C GLU A 83 4.39 2.36 -14.69
N ASN A 84 4.40 3.48 -15.43
CA ASN A 84 3.47 3.70 -16.53
C ASN A 84 3.85 2.86 -17.77
N GLU A 85 5.12 2.53 -17.97
CA GLU A 85 5.55 1.50 -18.92
C GLU A 85 5.12 0.11 -18.41
N ILE A 86 4.29 -0.58 -19.20
CA ILE A 86 3.62 -1.82 -18.80
C ILE A 86 4.02 -3.05 -19.61
N GLY A 87 4.99 -2.94 -20.51
CA GLY A 87 5.45 -4.03 -21.37
C GLY A 87 6.08 -5.19 -20.60
N GLY A 88 6.79 -4.90 -19.51
CA GLY A 88 7.43 -5.91 -18.66
C GLY A 88 6.53 -6.50 -17.57
N THR A 89 5.38 -5.88 -17.29
CA THR A 89 4.57 -6.20 -16.11
C THR A 89 3.11 -6.54 -16.44
N THR A 90 2.79 -6.61 -17.73
CA THR A 90 1.50 -7.06 -18.25
C THR A 90 1.68 -7.93 -19.49
N ASP A 91 0.59 -8.44 -20.03
CA ASP A 91 0.56 -9.17 -21.29
C ASP A 91 0.44 -8.28 -22.54
N VAL A 92 0.51 -6.94 -22.42
CA VAL A 92 0.31 -5.98 -23.52
C VAL A 92 1.19 -6.26 -24.74
N GLY A 93 2.45 -6.67 -24.53
CA GLY A 93 3.39 -6.97 -25.61
C GLY A 93 3.01 -8.18 -26.46
N SER A 94 2.07 -9.01 -25.97
CA SER A 94 1.51 -10.17 -26.69
C SER A 94 0.11 -9.91 -27.29
N ARG A 95 -0.42 -8.69 -27.19
CA ARG A 95 -1.75 -8.31 -27.71
C ARG A 95 -1.62 -7.65 -29.10
N PRO A 96 -2.00 -8.33 -30.20
CA PRO A 96 -1.84 -7.77 -31.56
C PRO A 96 -2.57 -6.45 -31.77
N GLU A 97 -3.73 -6.28 -31.16
CA GLU A 97 -4.53 -5.05 -31.22
C GLU A 97 -3.83 -3.82 -30.60
N PHE A 98 -2.83 -4.06 -29.73
CA PHE A 98 -2.05 -3.01 -29.08
C PHE A 98 -0.62 -2.88 -29.63
N ALA A 99 -0.23 -3.66 -30.65
CA ALA A 99 1.11 -3.58 -31.24
C ALA A 99 1.44 -2.16 -31.73
N ALA A 100 0.47 -1.47 -32.34
CA ALA A 100 0.63 -0.10 -32.83
C ALA A 100 0.66 0.98 -31.71
N ARG A 101 0.46 0.61 -30.45
CA ARG A 101 0.56 1.51 -29.29
C ARG A 101 1.97 1.57 -28.70
N LYS A 102 2.90 0.76 -29.18
CA LYS A 102 4.29 0.82 -28.74
C LYS A 102 4.89 2.17 -29.14
N ALA A 103 5.47 2.88 -28.19
CA ALA A 103 6.05 4.21 -28.39
C ALA A 103 7.43 4.31 -27.74
N THR A 104 8.16 5.37 -28.10
CA THR A 104 9.38 5.78 -27.39
C THR A 104 9.09 7.11 -26.72
N LYS A 105 9.35 7.20 -25.41
CA LYS A 105 9.12 8.39 -24.59
C LYS A 105 10.36 8.70 -23.76
N ASN A 106 10.58 9.98 -23.46
CA ASN A 106 11.59 10.38 -22.50
C ASN A 106 10.99 10.35 -21.09
N ILE A 107 11.51 9.50 -20.22
CA ILE A 107 11.13 9.37 -18.82
C ILE A 107 12.36 9.67 -17.98
N ASP A 108 12.29 10.72 -17.17
CA ASP A 108 13.40 11.18 -16.30
C ASP A 108 14.75 11.37 -17.02
N GLY A 109 14.70 11.77 -18.29
CA GLY A 109 15.89 11.98 -19.13
C GLY A 109 16.32 10.76 -19.93
N GLU A 110 15.71 9.59 -19.73
CA GLU A 110 16.03 8.35 -20.44
C GLU A 110 15.00 8.03 -21.52
N GLU A 111 15.45 7.57 -22.69
CA GLU A 111 14.55 7.07 -23.73
C GLU A 111 14.07 5.66 -23.39
N VAL A 112 12.78 5.54 -23.08
CA VAL A 112 12.11 4.28 -22.79
C VAL A 112 11.23 3.92 -23.98
N THR A 113 11.37 2.71 -24.51
CA THR A 113 10.53 2.20 -25.61
C THR A 113 9.66 1.05 -25.12
N GLY A 114 8.34 1.25 -25.14
CA GLY A 114 7.40 0.34 -24.50
C GLY A 114 5.94 0.70 -24.76
N TRP A 115 5.06 0.24 -23.88
CA TRP A 115 3.64 0.60 -23.89
C TRP A 115 3.32 1.35 -22.62
N PHE A 116 2.68 2.52 -22.73
CA PHE A 116 2.50 3.41 -21.58
C PHE A 116 1.03 3.58 -21.23
N THR A 117 0.68 3.51 -19.94
CA THR A 117 -0.71 3.53 -19.48
C THR A 117 -1.49 4.75 -19.95
N GLU A 118 -0.84 5.91 -20.05
CA GLU A 118 -1.47 7.15 -20.52
C GLU A 118 -1.85 7.16 -22.00
N ASP A 119 -1.46 6.14 -22.78
CA ASP A 119 -1.86 5.96 -24.18
C ASP A 119 -3.13 5.07 -24.33
N PHE A 120 -3.61 4.49 -23.24
CA PHE A 120 -4.76 3.57 -23.20
C PHE A 120 -5.91 4.13 -22.37
N THR A 121 -7.14 3.83 -22.76
CA THR A 121 -8.32 4.01 -21.90
C THR A 121 -8.32 3.02 -20.75
N LEU A 122 -9.04 3.32 -19.68
CA LEU A 122 -9.29 2.36 -18.61
C LEU A 122 -9.88 1.06 -19.15
N SER A 123 -10.83 1.16 -20.08
CA SER A 123 -11.48 -0.02 -20.67
C SER A 123 -10.51 -0.95 -21.39
N GLU A 124 -9.51 -0.39 -22.10
CA GLU A 124 -8.44 -1.17 -22.74
C GLU A 124 -7.50 -1.77 -21.69
N LEU A 125 -7.08 -1.00 -20.68
CA LEU A 125 -6.20 -1.47 -19.60
C LEU A 125 -6.83 -2.61 -18.80
N LYS A 126 -8.15 -2.59 -18.59
CA LYS A 126 -8.89 -3.68 -17.92
C LYS A 126 -8.89 -5.00 -18.69
N THR A 127 -8.59 -4.99 -19.99
CA THR A 127 -8.44 -6.24 -20.77
C THR A 127 -7.08 -6.92 -20.55
N LEU A 128 -6.09 -6.19 -20.05
CA LEU A 128 -4.74 -6.70 -19.83
C LEU A 128 -4.67 -7.56 -18.56
N ARG A 129 -3.63 -8.38 -18.49
CA ARG A 129 -3.35 -9.23 -17.35
C ARG A 129 -1.95 -8.98 -16.79
N ALA A 130 -1.87 -8.88 -15.48
CA ALA A 130 -0.63 -8.64 -14.75
C ALA A 130 0.36 -9.81 -14.92
N ARG A 131 1.64 -9.47 -14.91
CA ARG A 131 2.78 -10.39 -14.90
C ARG A 131 3.76 -10.02 -13.81
N GLU A 132 4.51 -11.02 -13.36
CA GLU A 132 5.58 -10.88 -12.38
C GLU A 132 6.71 -9.98 -12.92
N ARG A 133 7.01 -8.88 -12.21
CA ARG A 133 8.03 -7.88 -12.58
C ARG A 133 9.47 -8.38 -12.50
N LEU A 134 9.75 -9.29 -11.57
CA LEU A 134 11.07 -9.81 -11.23
C LEU A 134 11.09 -11.34 -11.36
N PRO A 135 10.85 -11.90 -12.57
CA PRO A 135 10.64 -13.34 -12.75
C PRO A 135 11.86 -14.18 -12.33
N GLU A 136 13.07 -13.63 -12.40
CA GLU A 136 14.28 -14.33 -11.97
C GLU A 136 14.42 -14.43 -10.45
N LEU A 137 13.90 -13.44 -9.71
CA LEU A 137 13.97 -13.39 -8.24
C LEU A 137 12.74 -14.02 -7.60
N ARG A 138 11.54 -13.71 -8.12
CA ARG A 138 10.24 -14.17 -7.65
C ARG A 138 9.65 -15.24 -8.58
N ARG A 139 10.46 -16.24 -8.95
CA ARG A 139 10.07 -17.33 -9.87
C ARG A 139 8.74 -17.99 -9.51
N ALA A 140 8.43 -18.13 -8.21
CA ALA A 140 7.17 -18.72 -7.77
C ALA A 140 5.93 -17.91 -8.16
N ASN A 141 6.08 -16.61 -8.43
CA ASN A 141 4.97 -15.74 -8.81
C ASN A 141 4.58 -15.88 -10.29
N THR A 142 5.49 -16.33 -11.16
CA THR A 142 5.23 -16.45 -12.61
C THR A 142 4.11 -17.45 -12.92
N ARG A 143 3.80 -18.37 -11.99
CA ARG A 143 2.61 -19.25 -12.09
C ARG A 143 1.28 -18.49 -12.12
N TYR A 144 1.28 -17.21 -11.74
CA TYR A 144 0.12 -16.33 -11.77
C TYR A 144 0.17 -15.30 -12.91
N ASP A 145 1.16 -15.37 -13.80
CA ASP A 145 1.19 -14.53 -14.98
C ASP A 145 -0.08 -14.75 -15.80
N GLY A 146 -0.78 -13.66 -16.15
CA GLY A 146 -2.03 -13.75 -16.88
C GLY A 146 -3.28 -13.97 -16.02
N ALA A 147 -3.14 -14.20 -14.71
CA ALA A 147 -4.28 -14.57 -13.85
C ALA A 147 -5.12 -13.38 -13.38
N PHE A 148 -4.50 -12.20 -13.22
CA PHE A 148 -5.12 -11.06 -12.53
C PHE A 148 -5.19 -9.82 -13.40
N GLU A 149 -6.24 -9.03 -13.20
CA GLU A 149 -6.42 -7.74 -13.85
C GLU A 149 -5.58 -6.65 -13.18
N ILE A 150 -5.42 -5.51 -13.86
CA ILE A 150 -4.86 -4.29 -13.30
C ILE A 150 -5.93 -3.58 -12.45
N PRO A 151 -5.71 -3.38 -11.14
CA PRO A 151 -6.69 -2.70 -10.30
C PRO A 151 -6.75 -1.20 -10.57
N THR A 152 -7.93 -0.60 -10.44
CA THR A 152 -8.05 0.85 -10.24
C THR A 152 -7.76 1.20 -8.80
N PHE A 153 -7.48 2.47 -8.52
CA PHE A 153 -7.35 2.94 -7.15
C PHE A 153 -8.66 2.76 -6.37
N ASP A 154 -9.82 3.02 -6.99
CA ASP A 154 -11.13 2.84 -6.37
C ASP A 154 -11.37 1.39 -5.95
N GLU A 155 -11.00 0.40 -6.76
CA GLU A 155 -11.13 -1.02 -6.40
C GLU A 155 -10.23 -1.41 -5.23
N VAL A 156 -9.04 -0.80 -5.11
CA VAL A 156 -8.16 -0.98 -3.95
C VAL A 156 -8.79 -0.37 -2.70
N LEU A 157 -9.39 0.82 -2.81
CA LEU A 157 -10.11 1.47 -1.70
C LEU A 157 -11.32 0.64 -1.26
N ASP A 158 -12.12 0.12 -2.21
CA ASP A 158 -13.27 -0.74 -1.93
C ASP A 158 -12.85 -2.02 -1.19
N LEU A 159 -11.74 -2.64 -1.61
CA LEU A 159 -11.18 -3.81 -0.93
C LEU A 159 -10.78 -3.50 0.52
N VAL A 160 -10.08 -2.38 0.74
CA VAL A 160 -9.65 -1.95 2.08
C VAL A 160 -10.86 -1.62 2.96
N ALA A 161 -11.83 -0.88 2.43
CA ALA A 161 -13.06 -0.54 3.15
C ALA A 161 -13.86 -1.79 3.56
N ALA A 162 -13.96 -2.78 2.68
CA ALA A 162 -14.60 -4.06 2.98
C ALA A 162 -13.87 -4.81 4.11
N ALA A 163 -12.54 -4.85 4.07
CA ALA A 163 -11.73 -5.48 5.11
C ALA A 163 -11.87 -4.79 6.47
N ASP A 164 -11.88 -3.47 6.50
CA ASP A 164 -12.06 -2.69 7.73
C ASP A 164 -13.46 -2.91 8.33
N ALA A 165 -14.50 -2.93 7.49
CA ALA A 165 -15.85 -3.26 7.92
C ALA A 165 -15.93 -4.66 8.55
N GLN A 166 -15.25 -5.64 7.96
CA GLN A 166 -15.18 -7.00 8.50
C GLN A 166 -14.45 -7.04 9.85
N ARG A 167 -13.31 -6.36 9.99
CA ARG A 167 -12.57 -6.26 11.26
C ARG A 167 -13.43 -5.62 12.36
N ALA A 168 -14.15 -4.55 12.04
CA ALA A 168 -15.05 -3.87 12.96
C ALA A 168 -16.27 -4.74 13.36
N ALA A 169 -16.75 -5.61 12.47
CA ALA A 169 -17.80 -6.57 12.79
C ALA A 169 -17.28 -7.66 13.74
N SER A 170 -16.12 -8.24 13.47
CA SER A 170 -15.50 -9.26 14.32
C SER A 170 -15.17 -8.75 15.72
N ALA A 171 -14.68 -7.50 15.84
CA ALA A 171 -14.38 -6.90 17.14
C ALA A 171 -15.64 -6.61 17.98
N ARG A 172 -16.81 -6.44 17.36
CA ARG A 172 -18.09 -6.26 18.07
C ARG A 172 -18.71 -7.58 18.52
N ALA A 173 -18.30 -8.71 17.91
CA ALA A 173 -18.80 -10.03 18.22
C ALA A 173 -17.96 -10.78 19.28
N ALA A 174 -16.78 -10.25 19.62
CA ALA A 174 -15.87 -10.76 20.64
C ALA A 174 -16.06 -10.03 21.98
#